data_AF-A0A5C8L2Z3-F1
#
_entry.id   AF-A0A5C8L2Z3-F1
#
_cell.length_a   1.000
_cell.length_b   1.000
_cell.length_c   1.000
_cell.angle_alpha   90.00
_cell.angle_beta   90.00
_cell.angle_gamma   90.00
#
_symmetry.space_group_name_H-M   'P 1'
#
loop_
_entity.id
_entity.type
_entity.pdbx_description
1 polymer ?
#
loop_
_entity_poly.entity_id
_entity_poly.type
_entity_poly.pdbx_seq_one_letter_code
_entity_poly.pdbx_strand_id
1 'polypeptide(L)'
;MKKLLFIGLIMITALACQENKKSSTSENDAENEISTSESNDVVQSEQQRKEKASREETEANTKKTIADWNGQFIKVDAENNVCECNCIELNFQGPATLCIDQNAGIDIQVKFSKDNDVVNIHYLNGSGNIEEKNPIPWADFDKNNIIATITRNGSQLNLDWKGFTIDQKLATDYAILGKKNLEGTYKRK
;
A
#
# COMPACT_ATOMS: atom_id res chain seq x y z
N MET A 1 1.00 6.25 -63.40
CA MET A 1 1.06 4.83 -63.87
C MET A 1 2.43 4.26 -63.55
N LYS A 2 2.51 3.00 -63.06
CA LYS A 2 3.73 2.16 -62.96
C LYS A 2 4.84 2.70 -62.03
N LYS A 3 5.46 1.93 -61.12
CA LYS A 3 5.39 0.50 -60.77
C LYS A 3 5.55 0.32 -59.25
N LEU A 4 4.88 -0.68 -58.69
CA LEU A 4 5.19 -1.26 -57.38
C LEU A 4 6.48 -2.10 -57.47
N LEU A 5 7.24 -2.15 -56.38
CA LEU A 5 8.27 -3.16 -56.15
C LEU A 5 8.04 -3.77 -54.76
N PHE A 6 7.40 -4.94 -54.75
CA PHE A 6 7.42 -5.88 -53.65
C PHE A 6 8.74 -6.66 -53.67
N ILE A 7 9.27 -6.99 -52.49
CA ILE A 7 10.17 -8.08 -52.06
C ILE A 7 10.78 -7.57 -50.73
N GLY A 8 10.73 -8.23 -49.57
CA GLY A 8 10.17 -9.55 -49.26
C GLY A 8 11.21 -10.43 -48.57
N LEU A 9 11.25 -10.43 -47.24
CA LEU A 9 11.76 -11.58 -46.48
C LEU A 9 11.09 -11.67 -45.10
N ILE A 10 10.27 -12.71 -44.93
CA ILE A 10 9.71 -13.13 -43.65
C ILE A 10 10.72 -14.11 -43.04
N MET A 11 11.11 -13.89 -41.78
CA MET A 11 11.94 -14.82 -41.01
C MET A 11 11.15 -15.22 -39.76
N ILE A 12 10.59 -16.43 -39.79
CA ILE A 12 9.84 -17.03 -38.67
C ILE A 12 10.83 -17.89 -37.89
N THR A 13 10.99 -17.60 -36.60
CA THR A 13 11.56 -18.56 -35.64
C THR A 13 10.65 -18.65 -34.43
N ALA A 14 9.77 -19.66 -34.43
CA ALA A 14 9.11 -20.11 -33.22
C ALA A 14 10.10 -20.98 -32.42
N LEU A 15 10.17 -20.78 -31.10
CA LEU A 15 10.69 -21.76 -30.17
C LEU A 15 9.56 -22.12 -29.19
N ALA A 16 9.36 -23.42 -29.02
CA ALA A 16 8.20 -23.99 -28.35
C ALA A 16 8.38 -24.11 -26.84
N CYS A 17 7.26 -24.27 -26.13
CA CYS A 17 7.22 -24.57 -24.71
C CYS A 17 7.94 -25.88 -24.35
N GLN A 18 8.37 -25.98 -23.10
CA GLN A 18 8.51 -27.27 -22.44
C GLN A 18 7.80 -27.23 -21.07
N GLU A 19 6.53 -27.66 -21.04
CA GLU A 19 5.88 -28.09 -19.79
C GLU A 19 6.44 -29.46 -19.41
N ASN A 20 6.93 -29.62 -18.18
CA ASN A 20 7.16 -30.95 -17.60
C ASN A 20 5.96 -31.34 -16.73
N LYS A 21 5.30 -32.45 -17.08
CA LYS A 21 4.19 -33.07 -16.33
C LYS A 21 4.61 -34.41 -15.72
N LYS A 22 3.83 -34.87 -14.72
CA LYS A 22 3.89 -36.18 -14.01
C LYS A 22 5.14 -36.35 -13.10
N SER A 23 5.13 -37.11 -11.99
CA SER A 23 4.13 -37.92 -11.25
C SER A 23 4.66 -38.11 -9.79
N SER A 24 4.00 -38.63 -8.75
CA SER A 24 2.71 -39.33 -8.54
C SER A 24 2.13 -39.01 -7.14
N THR A 25 0.96 -39.57 -6.81
CA THR A 25 0.44 -39.81 -5.44
C THR A 25 1.06 -41.08 -4.81
N SER A 26 0.77 -41.31 -3.51
CA SER A 26 0.99 -42.49 -2.64
C SER A 26 2.12 -42.31 -1.62
N GLU A 27 1.99 -42.68 -0.34
CA GLU A 27 0.85 -43.25 0.42
C GLU A 27 1.00 -42.94 1.93
N ASN A 28 -0.06 -43.08 2.72
CA ASN A 28 0.05 -43.09 4.19
C ASN A 28 0.41 -44.49 4.67
N ASP A 29 1.20 -44.60 5.74
CA ASP A 29 1.25 -45.68 6.76
C ASP A 29 2.53 -45.47 7.60
N ALA A 30 2.64 -45.81 8.89
CA ALA A 30 1.64 -46.15 9.91
C ALA A 30 2.26 -45.93 11.31
N GLU A 31 1.48 -46.09 12.37
CA GLU A 31 1.85 -45.87 13.77
C GLU A 31 2.77 -46.96 14.36
N ASN A 32 3.75 -46.57 15.18
CA ASN A 32 4.09 -47.15 16.50
C ASN A 32 5.24 -46.32 17.12
N GLU A 33 5.47 -46.29 18.44
CA GLU A 33 5.07 -47.24 19.48
C GLU A 33 4.84 -46.54 20.83
N ILE A 34 3.96 -47.10 21.66
CA ILE A 34 3.77 -46.72 23.07
C ILE A 34 4.91 -47.27 23.92
N SER A 35 5.38 -46.52 24.93
CA SER A 35 6.04 -47.14 26.08
C SER A 35 5.55 -46.54 27.41
N THR A 36 5.01 -47.42 28.24
CA THR A 36 4.35 -47.17 29.52
C THR A 36 5.35 -47.11 30.66
N SER A 37 5.07 -46.33 31.72
CA SER A 37 5.32 -46.74 33.11
C SER A 37 4.56 -45.83 34.09
N GLU A 38 3.73 -46.46 34.92
CA GLU A 38 3.02 -45.83 36.05
C GLU A 38 3.91 -45.84 37.30
N SER A 39 3.67 -44.95 38.28
CA SER A 39 3.09 -45.31 39.59
C SER A 39 3.19 -44.20 40.66
N ASN A 40 2.03 -43.72 41.12
CA ASN A 40 1.60 -43.62 42.53
C ASN A 40 2.33 -42.74 43.60
N ASP A 41 1.63 -41.66 43.99
CA ASP A 41 0.95 -41.47 45.32
C ASP A 41 1.41 -40.34 46.29
N VAL A 42 0.48 -39.95 47.17
CA VAL A 42 0.55 -39.22 48.46
C VAL A 42 0.48 -37.67 48.51
N VAL A 43 -0.75 -37.15 48.50
CA VAL A 43 -1.46 -36.40 49.59
C VAL A 43 -0.82 -35.17 50.31
N GLN A 44 -1.60 -34.06 50.36
CA GLN A 44 -1.61 -32.88 51.28
C GLN A 44 -0.33 -32.02 51.42
N SER A 45 -0.41 -30.69 51.30
CA SER A 45 -1.09 -29.83 52.30
C SER A 45 -1.17 -28.35 51.87
N GLU A 46 -2.05 -27.58 52.50
CA GLU A 46 -2.23 -26.14 52.26
C GLU A 46 -1.19 -25.30 53.01
N GLN A 47 -0.59 -24.28 52.38
CA GLN A 47 -0.29 -23.03 53.08
C GLN A 47 -0.05 -21.82 52.17
N GLN A 48 -0.65 -20.70 52.55
CA GLN A 48 -0.50 -19.41 51.87
C GLN A 48 0.89 -18.82 52.08
N ARG A 49 1.48 -18.22 51.03
CA ARG A 49 2.35 -17.05 51.20
C ARG A 49 2.19 -16.05 50.06
N LYS A 50 1.88 -14.80 50.41
CA LYS A 50 1.85 -13.69 49.46
C LYS A 50 3.29 -13.35 49.07
N GLU A 51 3.66 -13.53 47.81
CA GLU A 51 4.84 -12.87 47.23
C GLU A 51 4.44 -11.75 46.29
N LYS A 52 5.20 -10.66 46.41
CA LYS A 52 4.91 -9.35 45.81
C LYS A 52 5.69 -9.24 44.51
N ALA A 53 5.19 -9.83 43.45
CA ALA A 53 5.80 -9.71 42.11
C ALA A 53 5.62 -8.27 41.59
N SER A 54 6.70 -7.48 41.67
CA SER A 54 6.80 -6.22 40.92
C SER A 54 6.97 -6.57 39.45
N ARG A 55 5.87 -6.49 38.69
CA ARG A 55 5.83 -6.81 37.25
C ARG A 55 6.42 -5.65 36.46
N GLU A 56 7.75 -5.57 36.40
CA GLU A 56 8.46 -4.90 35.30
C GLU A 56 8.28 -5.73 34.04
N GLU A 57 7.13 -5.57 33.38
CA GLU A 57 7.03 -5.86 31.95
C GLU A 57 7.33 -4.54 31.24
N THR A 58 8.60 -4.36 30.83
CA THR A 58 9.07 -4.84 29.53
C THR A 58 8.20 -4.23 28.45
N GLU A 59 8.70 -3.14 27.86
CA GLU A 59 8.04 -2.44 26.76
C GLU A 59 7.69 -3.43 25.66
N ALA A 60 6.40 -3.76 25.58
CA ALA A 60 5.89 -4.62 24.54
C ALA A 60 5.96 -3.83 23.22
N ASN A 61 7.11 -3.91 22.53
CA ASN A 61 7.34 -3.41 21.17
C ASN A 61 6.49 -4.23 20.19
N THR A 62 5.19 -4.07 20.36
CA THR A 62 4.15 -4.86 19.74
C THR A 62 3.86 -4.18 18.43
N LYS A 63 4.51 -4.68 17.38
CA LYS A 63 3.91 -4.82 16.05
C LYS A 63 2.91 -3.70 15.72
N LYS A 64 3.42 -2.47 15.53
CA LYS A 64 2.63 -1.30 15.08
C LYS A 64 2.29 -1.41 13.59
N THR A 65 1.81 -2.60 13.21
CA THR A 65 1.74 -3.12 11.85
C THR A 65 0.42 -2.79 11.21
N ILE A 66 0.47 -1.88 10.24
CA ILE A 66 -0.41 -1.71 9.08
C ILE A 66 -1.91 -1.47 9.40
N ALA A 67 -2.57 -2.30 10.19
CA ALA A 67 -3.93 -2.08 10.70
C ALA A 67 -4.06 -0.74 11.47
N ASP A 68 -3.03 -0.33 12.23
CA ASP A 68 -2.96 0.98 12.91
C ASP A 68 -2.81 2.17 11.91
N TRP A 69 -2.47 1.88 10.66
CA TRP A 69 -2.38 2.88 9.58
C TRP A 69 -3.62 2.90 8.67
N ASN A 70 -4.39 1.82 8.63
CA ASN A 70 -5.64 1.78 7.86
C ASN A 70 -6.73 2.67 8.47
N GLY A 71 -7.53 3.29 7.61
CA GLY A 71 -8.72 4.05 7.98
C GLY A 71 -8.89 5.35 7.19
N GLN A 72 -9.97 6.07 7.49
CA GLN A 72 -10.24 7.39 6.95
C GLN A 72 -9.62 8.48 7.84
N PHE A 73 -8.94 9.42 7.20
CA PHE A 73 -8.33 10.58 7.83
C PHE A 73 -8.82 11.84 7.10
N ILE A 74 -8.97 12.94 7.83
CA ILE A 74 -9.42 14.22 7.33
C ILE A 74 -8.42 15.32 7.64
N LYS A 75 -8.24 16.26 6.70
CA LYS A 75 -7.36 17.41 6.87
C LYS A 75 -7.73 18.22 8.11
N VAL A 76 -6.74 18.70 8.86
CA VAL A 76 -6.96 19.37 10.16
C VAL A 76 -7.64 20.73 9.98
N ASP A 77 -7.37 21.41 8.87
CA ASP A 77 -7.92 22.69 8.43
C ASP A 77 -9.22 22.58 7.62
N ALA A 78 -9.76 21.36 7.43
CA ALA A 78 -11.00 21.14 6.70
C ALA A 78 -12.21 21.75 7.42
N GLU A 79 -12.89 22.70 6.77
CA GLU A 79 -14.10 23.33 7.30
C GLU A 79 -15.18 22.28 7.59
N ASN A 80 -15.82 22.41 8.76
CA ASN A 80 -16.95 21.58 9.21
C ASN A 80 -16.72 20.05 9.20
N ASN A 81 -15.48 19.58 9.07
CA ASN A 81 -15.10 18.16 8.91
C ASN A 81 -15.77 17.45 7.69
N VAL A 82 -16.07 18.20 6.62
CA VAL A 82 -16.63 17.67 5.37
C VAL A 82 -15.54 16.97 4.55
N CYS A 83 -15.84 15.82 3.92
CA CYS A 83 -14.82 14.99 3.30
C CYS A 83 -14.31 15.45 1.93
N GLU A 84 -15.17 15.93 1.02
CA GLU A 84 -14.81 16.52 -0.31
C GLU A 84 -13.46 16.03 -0.89
N CYS A 85 -12.48 16.91 -1.11
CA CYS A 85 -11.06 16.54 -1.32
C CYS A 85 -10.21 16.56 -0.03
N ASN A 86 -10.84 16.75 1.13
CA ASN A 86 -10.18 16.87 2.44
C ASN A 86 -9.95 15.53 3.14
N CYS A 87 -10.52 14.43 2.65
CA CYS A 87 -10.36 13.09 3.22
C CYS A 87 -9.41 12.22 2.40
N ILE A 88 -8.60 11.43 3.09
CA ILE A 88 -7.82 10.33 2.52
C ILE A 88 -8.22 9.02 3.21
N GLU A 89 -8.37 7.95 2.44
CA GLU A 89 -8.57 6.60 2.97
C GLU A 89 -7.28 5.80 2.75
N LEU A 90 -6.62 5.44 3.85
CA LEU A 90 -5.45 4.58 3.80
C LEU A 90 -5.89 3.11 3.81
N ASN A 91 -5.61 2.43 2.70
CA ASN A 91 -5.88 1.01 2.51
C ASN A 91 -4.75 0.37 1.69
N PHE A 92 -3.97 -0.52 2.30
CA PHE A 92 -2.84 -1.18 1.62
C PHE A 92 -3.25 -2.42 0.80
N GLN A 93 -4.54 -2.80 0.76
CA GLN A 93 -5.01 -4.01 0.07
C GLN A 93 -5.28 -3.80 -1.43
N GLY A 94 -5.34 -2.56 -1.92
CA GLY A 94 -5.65 -2.26 -3.32
C GLY A 94 -5.41 -0.80 -3.69
N PRO A 95 -5.80 -0.39 -4.91
CA PRO A 95 -5.86 1.01 -5.31
C PRO A 95 -6.81 1.80 -4.41
N ALA A 96 -6.49 3.07 -4.18
CA ALA A 96 -7.38 4.05 -3.55
C ALA A 96 -7.48 5.31 -4.43
N THR A 97 -8.60 6.02 -4.35
CA THR A 97 -8.78 7.30 -5.04
C THR A 97 -8.42 8.45 -4.11
N LEU A 98 -7.64 9.41 -4.60
CA LEU A 98 -7.41 10.70 -3.96
C LEU A 98 -8.01 11.82 -4.84
N CYS A 99 -8.92 12.58 -4.24
CA CYS A 99 -9.51 13.78 -4.82
C CYS A 99 -8.49 14.92 -4.76
N ILE A 100 -8.11 15.45 -5.92
CA ILE A 100 -7.22 16.60 -6.01
C ILE A 100 -8.04 17.88 -6.09
N ASP A 101 -9.00 17.99 -7.01
CA ASP A 101 -9.83 19.18 -7.16
C ASP A 101 -11.25 18.80 -7.59
N GLN A 102 -12.21 18.98 -6.69
CA GLN A 102 -13.60 18.61 -6.90
C GLN A 102 -14.30 19.46 -7.97
N ASN A 103 -13.91 20.73 -8.13
CA ASN A 103 -14.54 21.62 -9.11
C ASN A 103 -14.09 21.26 -10.53
N ALA A 104 -12.80 20.94 -10.68
CA ALA A 104 -12.21 20.50 -11.94
C ALA A 104 -12.36 18.98 -12.22
N GLY A 105 -13.01 18.24 -11.30
CA GLY A 105 -13.18 16.78 -11.38
C GLY A 105 -11.86 16.01 -11.44
N ILE A 106 -10.80 16.53 -10.80
CA ILE A 106 -9.45 15.99 -10.84
C ILE A 106 -9.30 14.97 -9.70
N ASP A 107 -9.18 13.70 -10.09
CA ASP A 107 -8.98 12.54 -9.21
C ASP A 107 -7.76 11.74 -9.67
N ILE A 108 -7.06 11.10 -8.74
CA ILE A 108 -6.02 10.10 -9.06
C ILE A 108 -6.27 8.78 -8.33
N GLN A 109 -6.03 7.66 -9.00
CA GLN A 109 -5.85 6.38 -8.33
C GLN A 109 -4.38 6.20 -7.96
N VAL A 110 -4.17 5.78 -6.72
CA VAL A 110 -2.85 5.55 -6.13
C VAL A 110 -2.75 4.17 -5.52
N LYS A 111 -1.51 3.68 -5.38
CA LYS A 111 -1.18 2.53 -4.53
C LYS A 111 -0.35 3.01 -3.35
N PHE A 112 -0.77 2.62 -2.15
CA PHE A 112 0.03 2.78 -0.95
C PHE A 112 1.00 1.61 -0.77
N SER A 113 2.24 1.91 -0.41
CA SER A 113 3.19 0.96 0.15
C SER A 113 3.71 1.51 1.48
N LYS A 114 4.19 0.64 2.37
CA LYS A 114 4.75 1.04 3.68
C LYS A 114 6.21 0.63 3.75
N ASP A 115 7.08 1.57 4.08
CA ASP A 115 8.50 1.38 4.36
C ASP A 115 8.81 2.00 5.73
N ASN A 116 9.18 1.15 6.70
CA ASN A 116 9.39 1.54 8.09
C ASN A 116 8.21 2.33 8.67
N ASP A 117 8.34 3.63 9.00
CA ASP A 117 7.21 4.48 9.43
C ASP A 117 6.83 5.58 8.41
N VAL A 118 7.17 5.33 7.15
CA VAL A 118 6.76 6.12 5.99
C VAL A 118 5.79 5.31 5.14
N VAL A 119 4.72 5.95 4.68
CA VAL A 119 3.81 5.41 3.66
C VAL A 119 4.11 6.12 2.35
N ASN A 120 4.53 5.37 1.33
CA ASN A 120 4.82 5.89 0.00
C ASN A 120 3.57 5.78 -0.87
N ILE A 121 3.31 6.84 -1.65
CA ILE A 121 2.17 6.94 -2.56
C ILE A 121 2.69 6.88 -3.99
N HIS A 122 2.27 5.86 -4.74
CA HIS A 122 2.61 5.69 -6.16
C HIS A 122 1.38 5.96 -7.04
N TYR A 123 1.58 6.66 -8.15
CA TYR A 123 0.54 6.95 -9.13
C TYR A 123 0.18 5.71 -9.97
N LEU A 124 -1.11 5.52 -10.27
CA LEU A 124 -1.60 4.44 -11.13
C LEU A 124 -2.29 4.98 -12.40
N ASN A 125 -3.24 5.88 -12.21
CA ASN A 125 -4.00 6.58 -13.26
C ASN A 125 -4.66 7.85 -12.66
N GLY A 126 -5.21 8.70 -13.51
CA GLY A 126 -5.92 9.90 -13.11
C GLY A 126 -6.95 10.32 -14.15
N SER A 127 -7.84 11.22 -13.75
CA SER A 127 -8.94 11.75 -14.54
C SER A 127 -9.20 13.21 -14.19
N GLY A 128 -10.07 13.86 -14.97
CA GLY A 128 -10.30 15.31 -14.88
C GLY A 128 -9.31 16.10 -15.72
N ASN A 129 -9.51 17.41 -15.75
CA ASN A 129 -8.67 18.33 -16.51
C ASN A 129 -8.66 19.72 -15.87
N ILE A 130 -7.61 20.50 -16.12
CA ILE A 130 -7.60 21.91 -15.74
C ILE A 130 -8.28 22.70 -16.87
N GLU A 131 -9.33 23.46 -16.56
CA GLU A 131 -9.96 24.34 -17.55
C GLU A 131 -8.93 25.35 -18.11
N GLU A 132 -9.15 25.79 -19.35
CA GLU A 132 -8.29 26.76 -20.07
C GLU A 132 -6.83 26.32 -20.33
N LYS A 133 -6.42 25.09 -19.97
CA LYS A 133 -5.09 24.55 -20.23
C LYS A 133 -5.10 23.34 -21.19
N ASN A 134 -3.90 22.98 -21.64
CA ASN A 134 -3.66 21.70 -22.30
C ASN A 134 -4.10 20.54 -21.37
N PRO A 135 -4.64 19.44 -21.92
CA PRO A 135 -5.00 18.25 -21.15
C PRO A 135 -3.86 17.77 -20.25
N ILE A 136 -4.19 17.41 -19.01
CA ILE A 136 -3.22 16.76 -18.11
C ILE A 136 -2.75 15.44 -18.77
N PRO A 137 -1.43 15.22 -18.92
CA PRO A 137 -0.87 14.06 -19.62
C PRO A 137 -0.86 12.82 -18.71
N TRP A 138 -2.05 12.40 -18.27
CA TRP A 138 -2.24 11.29 -17.32
C TRP A 138 -1.59 9.96 -17.74
N ALA A 139 -1.45 9.73 -19.05
CA ALA A 139 -0.82 8.54 -19.61
C ALA A 139 0.71 8.57 -19.51
N ASP A 140 1.31 9.76 -19.49
CA ASP A 140 2.77 9.97 -19.59
C ASP A 140 3.45 10.08 -18.23
N PHE A 141 2.69 10.18 -17.13
CA PHE A 141 3.22 10.24 -15.78
C PHE A 141 3.83 8.90 -15.32
N ASP A 142 5.05 8.96 -14.77
CA ASP A 142 5.76 7.80 -14.26
C ASP A 142 5.01 7.14 -13.09
N LYS A 143 4.80 5.82 -13.17
CA LYS A 143 4.07 5.04 -12.15
C LYS A 143 4.97 4.44 -11.07
N ASN A 144 6.28 4.38 -11.33
CA ASN A 144 7.26 3.80 -10.42
C ASN A 144 7.74 4.81 -9.37
N ASN A 145 7.65 6.10 -9.66
CA ASN A 145 8.10 7.16 -8.77
C ASN A 145 7.10 7.41 -7.63
N ILE A 146 7.61 7.87 -6.49
CA ILE A 146 6.81 8.24 -5.33
C ILE A 146 6.29 9.67 -5.54
N ILE A 147 4.98 9.84 -5.69
CA ILE A 147 4.35 11.14 -5.92
C ILE A 147 4.07 11.91 -4.61
N ALA A 148 3.99 11.19 -3.49
CA ALA A 148 3.84 11.75 -2.15
C ALA A 148 4.24 10.73 -1.07
N THR A 149 4.56 11.23 0.11
CA THR A 149 4.87 10.43 1.30
C THR A 149 4.02 10.85 2.48
N ILE A 150 3.51 9.90 3.26
CA ILE A 150 2.83 10.17 4.53
C ILE A 150 3.70 9.69 5.68
N THR A 151 3.92 10.56 6.66
CA THR A 151 4.60 10.27 7.94
C THR A 151 3.62 10.45 9.10
N ARG A 152 3.93 9.91 10.28
CA ARG A 152 3.09 10.04 11.48
C ARG A 152 3.74 10.92 12.53
N ASN A 153 2.99 11.88 13.06
CA ASN A 153 3.38 12.72 14.18
C ASN A 153 2.32 12.58 15.29
N GLY A 154 2.61 11.78 16.31
CA GLY A 154 1.64 11.43 17.35
C GLY A 154 0.41 10.70 16.77
N SER A 155 -0.77 11.30 16.91
CA SER A 155 -2.04 10.82 16.35
C SER A 155 -2.37 11.39 14.96
N GLN A 156 -1.53 12.30 14.45
CA GLN A 156 -1.72 12.96 13.15
C GLN A 156 -0.83 12.33 12.07
N LEU A 157 -1.26 12.47 10.82
CA LEU A 157 -0.50 12.11 9.63
C LEU A 157 -0.10 13.37 8.87
N ASN A 158 1.12 13.44 8.35
CA ASN A 158 1.59 14.53 7.51
C ASN A 158 1.82 14.00 6.09
N LEU A 159 1.07 14.51 5.12
CA LEU A 159 1.22 14.22 3.69
C LEU A 159 2.13 15.29 3.05
N ASP A 160 3.28 14.85 2.57
CA ASP A 160 4.29 15.62 1.86
C ASP A 160 4.29 15.23 0.38
N TRP A 161 3.74 16.12 -0.44
CA TRP A 161 3.56 15.97 -1.88
C TRP A 161 4.84 16.28 -2.65
N LYS A 162 5.27 15.31 -3.47
CA LYS A 162 6.47 15.38 -4.33
C LYS A 162 6.13 15.78 -5.76
N GLY A 163 4.94 15.44 -6.24
CA GLY A 163 4.47 15.74 -7.59
C GLY A 163 4.64 14.61 -8.59
N PHE A 164 3.97 14.74 -9.73
CA PHE A 164 4.11 13.81 -10.85
C PHE A 164 5.44 14.03 -11.58
N THR A 165 5.97 12.98 -12.20
CA THR A 165 7.15 13.06 -13.06
C THR A 165 6.84 12.52 -14.46
N ILE A 166 7.56 13.01 -15.46
CA ILE A 166 7.63 12.47 -16.82
C ILE A 166 9.12 12.28 -17.13
N ASP A 167 9.51 11.14 -17.67
CA ASP A 167 10.92 10.78 -17.90
C ASP A 167 11.81 10.98 -16.64
N GLN A 168 11.27 10.62 -15.46
CA GLN A 168 11.88 10.79 -14.14
C GLN A 168 12.16 12.26 -13.72
N LYS A 169 11.63 13.25 -14.44
CA LYS A 169 11.74 14.68 -14.12
C LYS A 169 10.41 15.22 -13.59
N LEU A 170 10.46 16.09 -12.59
CA LEU A 170 9.27 16.75 -12.05
C LEU A 170 8.49 17.47 -13.16
N ALA A 171 7.23 17.09 -13.36
CA ALA A 171 6.33 17.74 -14.29
C ALA A 171 5.80 19.03 -13.66
N THR A 172 6.62 20.09 -13.72
CA THR A 172 6.45 21.35 -12.96
C THR A 172 5.06 21.95 -13.07
N ASP A 173 4.45 21.91 -14.25
CA ASP A 173 3.15 22.51 -14.55
C ASP A 173 1.99 21.80 -13.80
N TYR A 174 2.21 20.56 -13.38
CA TYR A 174 1.26 19.71 -12.66
C TYR A 174 1.70 19.44 -11.20
N ALA A 175 2.93 19.81 -10.83
CA ALA A 175 3.45 19.63 -9.47
C ALA A 175 2.60 20.36 -8.40
N ILE A 176 1.99 21.50 -8.76
CA ILE A 176 1.15 22.30 -7.86
C ILE A 176 -0.18 21.61 -7.47
N LEU A 177 -0.68 20.67 -8.29
CA LEU A 177 -2.01 20.06 -8.14
C LEU A 177 -2.23 19.46 -6.76
N GLY A 178 -1.45 18.43 -6.39
CA GLY A 178 -1.53 17.87 -5.05
C GLY A 178 -0.94 18.79 -3.97
N LYS A 179 -0.02 19.71 -4.31
CA LYS A 179 0.60 20.60 -3.32
C LYS A 179 -0.36 21.61 -2.71
N LYS A 180 -1.38 22.05 -3.46
CA LYS A 180 -2.42 22.95 -2.94
C LYS A 180 -3.45 22.19 -2.07
N ASN A 181 -3.87 21.02 -2.53
CA ASN A 181 -5.09 20.38 -2.04
C ASN A 181 -4.82 19.16 -1.13
N LEU A 182 -3.85 18.30 -1.47
CA LEU A 182 -3.48 17.09 -0.71
C LEU A 182 -2.37 17.30 0.33
N GLU A 183 -1.47 18.27 0.15
CA GLU A 183 -0.43 18.60 1.14
C GLU A 183 -1.06 18.97 2.49
N GLY A 184 -0.50 18.44 3.58
CA GLY A 184 -0.75 18.96 4.92
C GLY A 184 -0.95 17.90 5.98
N THR A 185 -1.53 18.32 7.10
CA THR A 185 -1.74 17.48 8.28
C THR A 185 -3.16 16.96 8.34
N TYR A 186 -3.30 15.67 8.61
CA TYR A 186 -4.56 14.94 8.71
C TYR A 186 -4.72 14.33 10.10
N LYS A 187 -5.94 14.35 10.62
CA LYS A 187 -6.37 13.65 11.85
C LYS A 187 -7.23 12.45 11.46
N ARG A 188 -7.30 11.40 12.29
CA ARG A 188 -8.27 10.32 12.10
C ARG A 188 -9.70 10.89 12.18
N LYS A 189 -10.57 10.48 11.26
CA LYS A 189 -11.99 10.87 11.26
C LYS A 189 -12.81 9.96 12.17
#